data_AF-A0A931M7D9-F1
#
_entry.id   AF-A0A931M7D9-F1
#
_cell.length_a   1.000
_cell.length_b   1.000
_cell.length_c   1.000
_cell.angle_alpha   90.00
_cell.angle_beta   90.00
_cell.angle_gamma   90.00
#
_symmetry.space_group_name_H-M   'P 1'
#
loop_
_entity.id
_entity.type
_entity.pdbx_description
1 polymer ?
#
loop_
_entity_poly.entity_id
_entity_poly.type
_entity_poly.pdbx_seq_one_letter_code
_entity_poly.pdbx_strand_id
1 'polypeptide(L)' 'MKSVRDISGKSGQERFLRLSPLERMKAVYAVISEIIAIKAKAEGVTEYEIYRRYIKNNPRHYQKIPC' A
#
# COMPACT_ATOMS: atom_id res chain seq x y z
N MET A 1 9.42 30.28 2.33
CA MET A 1 8.08 29.85 1.87
C MET A 1 8.08 28.32 1.80
N LYS A 2 7.09 27.63 2.39
CA LYS A 2 7.00 26.15 2.33
C LYS A 2 6.45 25.75 0.95
N SER A 3 6.98 24.70 0.33
CA SER A 3 6.52 24.31 -1.02
C SER A 3 5.10 23.73 -0.96
N VAL A 4 4.33 23.87 -2.04
CA VAL A 4 2.98 23.31 -2.15
C VAL A 4 2.97 21.79 -1.93
N ARG A 5 4.05 21.08 -2.29
CA ARG A 5 4.23 19.65 -2.03
C ARG A 5 4.33 19.34 -0.53
N ASP A 6 5.01 20.18 0.25
CA ASP A 6 5.14 20.01 1.70
C ASP A 6 3.82 20.23 2.43
N ILE A 7 2.94 21.07 1.88
CA ILE A 7 1.59 21.35 2.41
C ILE A 7 0.63 20.21 2.07
N SER A 8 0.72 19.67 0.85
CA SER A 8 -0.07 18.50 0.40
C SER A 8 0.27 17.23 1.20
N GLY A 9 1.56 16.98 1.46
CA GLY A 9 1.99 15.83 2.27
C GLY A 9 1.52 15.89 3.72
N LYS A 10 1.63 17.05 4.37
CA LYS A 10 1.20 17.24 5.76
C LYS A 10 -0.33 17.18 5.94
N SER A 11 -1.09 17.78 5.03
CA SER A 11 -2.56 17.73 5.07
C SER A 11 -3.11 16.32 4.80
N GLY A 12 -2.48 15.55 3.90
CA GLY A 12 -2.83 14.15 3.66
C GLY A 12 -2.57 13.26 4.88
N GLN A 13 -1.44 13.46 5.56
CA GLN A 13 -1.09 12.73 6.77
C GLN A 13 -2.07 13.03 7.91
N GLU A 14 -2.40 14.30 8.16
CA GLU A 14 -3.38 14.66 9.20
C GLU A 14 -4.76 14.08 8.91
N ARG A 15 -5.22 14.13 7.64
CA ARG A 15 -6.49 13.52 7.24
C ARG A 15 -6.50 12.02 7.47
N PHE A 16 -5.41 11.32 7.11
CA PHE A 16 -5.28 9.89 7.36
C PHE A 16 -5.26 9.54 8.85
N LEU A 17 -4.58 10.34 9.67
CA LEU A 17 -4.52 10.11 11.12
C LEU A 17 -5.86 10.37 11.82
N ARG A 18 -6.74 11.21 11.25
CA ARG A 18 -8.10 11.44 11.74
C ARG A 18 -9.07 10.30 11.44
N LEU A 19 -8.76 9.43 10.47
CA LEU A 19 -9.57 8.26 10.18
C LEU A 19 -9.56 7.26 11.33
N SER A 20 -10.66 6.51 11.50
CA SER A 20 -10.69 5.37 12.41
C SER A 20 -9.70 4.27 11.95
N PRO A 21 -9.28 3.35 12.84
CA PRO A 21 -8.41 2.24 12.46
C PRO A 21 -8.92 1.45 11.24
N LEU A 22 -10.23 1.16 11.19
CA LEU A 22 -10.84 0.43 10.07
C LEU A 22 -10.78 1.22 8.76
N GLU A 23 -11.06 2.52 8.80
CA GLU A 23 -10.98 3.39 7.62
C GLU A 23 -9.55 3.53 7.12
N ARG A 24 -8.56 3.61 8.03
CA ARG A 24 -7.14 3.59 7.66
C ARG A 24 -6.77 2.30 6.94
N MET A 25 -7.22 1.15 7.44
CA MET A 25 -6.99 -0.14 6.78
C MET A 25 -7.63 -0.19 5.39
N LYS A 26 -8.88 0.28 5.24
CA LYS A 26 -9.56 0.36 3.93
C LYS A 26 -8.82 1.27 2.96
N ALA A 27 -8.38 2.44 3.41
CA ALA A 27 -7.64 3.39 2.58
C ALA A 27 -6.30 2.82 2.11
N VAL A 28 -5.53 2.18 3.01
CA VAL A 28 -4.28 1.52 2.66
C VAL A 28 -4.53 0.35 1.69
N TYR A 29 -5.54 -0.47 1.95
CA TYR A 29 -5.90 -1.58 1.07
C TYR A 29 -6.25 -1.09 -0.33
N ALA A 30 -7.05 -0.02 -0.47
CA ALA A 30 -7.41 0.54 -1.76
C ALA A 30 -6.18 0.98 -2.56
N VAL A 31 -5.24 1.69 -1.92
CA VAL A 31 -3.99 2.12 -2.57
C VAL A 31 -3.14 0.93 -3.01
N ILE A 32 -3.01 -0.10 -2.16
CA ILE A 32 -2.26 -1.30 -2.50
C ILE A 32 -2.89 -2.03 -3.69
N SER A 33 -4.21 -2.19 -3.70
CA SER A 33 -4.94 -2.82 -4.80
C SER A 33 -4.76 -2.07 -6.12
N GLU A 34 -4.78 -0.73 -6.08
CA GLU A 34 -4.53 0.08 -7.27
C GLU A 34 -3.11 -0.12 -7.83
N ILE A 35 -2.10 -0.16 -6.96
CA ILE A 35 -0.72 -0.45 -7.36
C ILE A 35 -0.59 -1.84 -7.99
N ILE A 36 -1.25 -2.85 -7.40
CA ILE A 36 -1.26 -4.21 -7.92
C ILE A 36 -1.90 -4.25 -9.31
N ALA A 37 -3.04 -3.60 -9.50
CA ALA A 37 -3.75 -3.53 -10.79
C ALA A 37 -2.90 -2.85 -11.88
N ILE A 38 -2.25 -1.72 -11.54
CA ILE A 38 -1.36 -1.01 -12.47
C ILE A 38 -0.20 -1.92 -12.89
N LYS A 39 0.43 -2.62 -11.94
CA LYS A 39 1.54 -3.54 -12.23
C LYS A 39 1.11 -4.74 -13.05
N ALA A 40 -0.02 -5.35 -12.71
CA ALA A 40 -0.59 -6.48 -13.44
C ALA A 40 -0.82 -6.12 -14.91
N LYS A 41 -1.41 -4.94 -15.15
CA LYS A 41 -1.62 -4.40 -16.50
C LYS A 41 -0.30 -4.12 -17.24
N ALA A 42 0.69 -3.53 -16.56
CA ALA A 42 1.98 -3.21 -17.17
C ALA A 42 2.81 -4.45 -17.53
N GLU A 43 2.71 -5.52 -16.73
CA GLU A 43 3.45 -6.77 -16.93
C GLU A 43 2.67 -7.82 -17.74
N GLY A 44 1.39 -7.58 -18.04
CA GLY A 44 0.54 -8.53 -18.77
C GLY A 44 0.23 -9.81 -17.98
N VAL A 45 0.20 -9.72 -16.65
CA VAL A 45 -0.06 -10.84 -15.74
C VAL A 45 -1.30 -10.59 -14.89
N THR A 46 -1.73 -11.59 -14.12
CA THR A 46 -2.87 -11.43 -13.22
C THR A 46 -2.50 -10.62 -11.96
N GLU A 47 -3.48 -9.90 -11.39
CA GLU A 47 -3.31 -9.21 -10.10
C GLU A 47 -2.90 -10.18 -8.99
N TYR A 48 -3.44 -11.40 -9.01
CA TYR A 48 -3.09 -12.47 -8.08
C TYR A 48 -1.60 -12.82 -8.13
N GLU A 49 -1.00 -12.89 -9.32
CA GLU A 49 0.43 -13.15 -9.46
C GLU A 49 1.29 -12.04 -8.88
N ILE A 50 0.93 -10.78 -9.14
CA ILE A 50 1.61 -9.62 -8.55
C ILE A 50 1.49 -9.68 -7.02
N TYR A 51 0.29 -9.91 -6.49
CA TYR A 51 0.04 -10.06 -5.06
C TYR A 51 0.87 -11.19 -4.43
N ARG A 52 0.94 -12.36 -5.09
CA ARG A 52 1.74 -13.50 -4.65
C ARG A 52 3.23 -13.17 -4.59
N ARG A 53 3.76 -12.44 -5.60
CA ARG A 53 5.16 -11.97 -5.61
C ARG A 53 5.42 -10.99 -4.46
N TYR A 54 4.49 -10.09 -4.18
CA TYR A 54 4.57 -9.17 -3.04
C TYR A 54 4.69 -9.92 -1.71
N ILE A 55 3.87 -10.96 -1.49
CA ILE A 55 3.97 -11.77 -0.26
C ILE A 55 5.29 -12.55 -0.22
N LYS A 56 5.65 -13.23 -1.32
CA LYS A 56 6.84 -14.08 -1.41
C LYS A 56 8.15 -13.32 -1.16
N ASN A 57 8.25 -12.10 -1.67
CA ASN A 57 9.45 -11.30 -1.57
C ASN A 57 9.46 -10.39 -0.33
N ASN A 58 8.43 -10.45 0.52
CA ASN A 58 8.39 -9.66 1.74
C ASN A 58 8.94 -10.48 2.92
N PRO A 59 10.14 -10.12 3.45
CA PRO A 59 10.80 -10.89 4.50
C PRO A 59 10.02 -10.88 5.82
N ARG A 60 9.04 -9.98 6.01
CA ARG A 60 8.17 -9.94 7.21
C ARG A 60 7.01 -10.93 7.15
N HIS A 61 6.57 -11.35 5.95
CA HIS A 61 5.52 -12.37 5.80
C HIS A 61 6.08 -13.80 5.80
N TYR A 62 7.38 -13.94 5.51
CA TYR A 62 8.12 -15.21 5.53
C TYR A 62 9.09 -15.31 6.71
N GLN A 63 8.85 -14.61 7.82
CA GLN A 63 9.48 -14.97 9.09
C GLN A 63 8.93 -16.35 9.45
N LYS A 64 9.71 -17.40 9.14
CA LYS A 64 9.52 -18.72 9.71
C LYS A 64 9.47 -18.50 11.22
N ILE A 65 8.30 -18.64 11.83
CA ILE A 65 8.17 -18.68 13.27
C ILE A 65 9.02 -19.88 13.69
N PRO A 66 10.11 -19.70 14.46
CA PRO A 66 10.85 -20.84 14.96
C PRO A 66 9.89 -21.65 15.85
N CYS A 67 9.68 -22.91 15.48
CA CYS A 67 8.98 -23.90 16.27
C CYS A 67 9.72 -24.16 17.58
#